data_AF-A0A9E1IYK9-F1
#
_entry.id   AF-A0A9E1IYK9-F1
#
_cell.length_a   1.000
_cell.length_b   1.000
_cell.length_c   1.000
_cell.angle_alpha   90.00
_cell.angle_beta   90.00
_cell.angle_gamma   90.00
#
_symmetry.space_group_name_H-M   'P 1'
#
loop_
_entity.id
_entity.type
_entity.pdbx_description
1 polymer ?
#
loop_
_entity_poly.entity_id
_entity_poly.type
_entity_poly.pdbx_seq_one_letter_code
_entity_poly.pdbx_strand_id
1 'polypeptide(L)'
;MNTTLENGKNLVAEDYFLLATRYWDDRLEDFFPVDDPSTTTHKFNKYSEAENAYFSMDYGSCLQAGGKDVKIELIHMRFGVPHIVRNQMLFP
;
A
#
# COMPACT_ATOMS: atom_id res chain seq x y z
N MET A 1 -18.91 -18.77 -39.69
CA MET A 1 -18.01 -17.70 -39.19
C MET A 1 -17.42 -18.20 -37.88
N ASN A 2 -16.14 -18.58 -37.89
CA ASN A 2 -15.42 -19.00 -36.69
C ASN A 2 -14.88 -17.74 -36.01
N THR A 3 -15.56 -17.27 -34.96
CA THR A 3 -15.03 -16.25 -34.07
C THR A 3 -14.00 -16.89 -33.16
N THR A 4 -12.73 -16.77 -33.56
CA THR A 4 -11.58 -16.99 -32.69
C THR A 4 -11.69 -16.00 -31.53
N LEU A 5 -12.13 -16.47 -30.36
CA LEU A 5 -12.00 -15.74 -29.11
C LEU A 5 -10.50 -15.65 -28.81
N GLU A 6 -9.92 -14.49 -29.06
CA GLU A 6 -8.60 -14.15 -28.55
C GLU A 6 -8.62 -14.42 -27.03
N ASN A 7 -7.72 -15.29 -26.59
CA ASN A 7 -7.33 -15.43 -25.19
C ASN A 7 -6.65 -14.11 -24.75
N GLY A 8 -7.44 -13.05 -24.61
CA GLY A 8 -7.10 -11.98 -23.70
C GLY A 8 -7.00 -12.64 -22.34
N LYS A 9 -5.78 -12.85 -21.86
CA LYS A 9 -5.54 -13.16 -20.46
C LYS A 9 -6.31 -12.10 -19.68
N ASN A 10 -7.47 -12.47 -19.13
CA ASN A 10 -8.06 -11.78 -18.02
C ASN A 10 -7.03 -11.94 -16.89
N LEU A 11 -6.01 -11.06 -16.91
CA LEU A 11 -5.14 -10.78 -15.79
C LEU A 11 -6.04 -10.09 -14.77
N VAL A 12 -6.92 -10.89 -14.16
CA VAL A 12 -7.54 -10.52 -12.90
C VAL A 12 -6.34 -10.28 -12.00
N ALA A 13 -6.01 -9.00 -11.77
CA ALA A 13 -4.94 -8.65 -10.84
C ALA A 13 -5.30 -9.34 -9.53
N GLU A 14 -4.51 -10.35 -9.17
CA GLU A 14 -4.74 -11.14 -7.96
C GLU A 14 -4.86 -10.20 -6.77
N ASP A 15 -5.70 -10.54 -5.80
CA ASP A 15 -5.84 -9.74 -4.60
C ASP A 15 -4.53 -9.79 -3.80
N TYR A 16 -4.01 -8.63 -3.40
CA TYR A 16 -2.80 -8.54 -2.56
C TYR A 16 -2.88 -7.35 -1.61
N PHE A 17 -1.95 -7.28 -0.67
CA PHE A 17 -1.88 -6.22 0.32
C PHE A 17 -0.61 -5.40 0.13
N LEU A 18 -0.70 -4.12 0.42
CA LEU A 18 0.41 -3.19 0.42
C LEU A 18 0.49 -2.51 1.78
N LEU A 19 1.70 -2.45 2.32
CA LEU A 19 2.01 -1.55 3.42
C LEU A 19 2.71 -0.32 2.83
N ALA A 20 2.01 0.79 2.79
CA ALA A 20 2.52 2.07 2.33
C ALA A 20 3.04 2.88 3.52
N THR A 21 4.24 3.41 3.39
CA THR A 21 4.89 4.26 4.40
C THR A 21 5.35 5.54 3.71
N ARG A 22 4.94 6.70 4.24
CA ARG A 22 5.26 8.02 3.68
C ARG A 22 5.37 9.07 4.77
N TYR A 23 6.05 10.17 4.48
CA TYR A 23 5.98 11.34 5.34
C TYR A 23 4.56 11.90 5.36
N TRP A 24 4.14 12.37 6.52
CA TRP A 24 2.95 13.20 6.61
C TRP A 24 3.28 14.62 6.17
N ASP A 25 2.45 15.16 5.28
CA ASP A 25 2.46 16.55 4.85
C ASP A 25 0.99 16.98 4.75
N ASP A 26 0.61 17.99 5.53
CA ASP A 26 -0.76 18.48 5.63
C ASP A 26 -1.24 19.22 4.37
N ARG A 27 -0.33 19.52 3.45
CA ARG A 27 -0.62 20.14 2.16
C ARG A 27 -0.92 19.12 1.06
N LEU A 28 -0.70 17.84 1.35
CA LEU A 28 -0.84 16.75 0.42
C LEU A 28 -2.17 16.02 0.63
N GLU A 29 -2.68 15.37 -0.42
CA GLU A 29 -3.92 14.61 -0.31
C GLU A 29 -3.78 13.50 0.74
N ASP A 30 -4.86 13.30 1.50
CA ASP A 30 -4.95 12.26 2.52
C ASP A 30 -4.66 10.87 1.96
N PHE A 31 -4.85 10.66 0.66
CA PHE A 31 -4.58 9.42 -0.05
C PHE A 31 -3.65 9.71 -1.23
N PHE A 32 -2.49 9.03 -1.28
CA PHE A 32 -1.63 9.04 -2.46
C PHE A 32 -1.80 7.77 -3.28
N PRO A 33 -1.62 7.86 -4.61
CA PRO A 33 -1.45 6.69 -5.44
C PRO A 33 -0.30 5.82 -4.92
N VAL A 34 -0.48 4.50 -4.99
CA VAL A 34 0.52 3.50 -4.60
C VAL A 34 1.88 3.69 -5.31
N ASP A 35 1.87 4.29 -6.50
CA ASP A 35 3.04 4.51 -7.35
C ASP A 35 3.73 5.87 -7.11
N ASP A 36 3.29 6.62 -6.09
CA ASP A 36 3.92 7.90 -5.77
C ASP A 36 5.37 7.68 -5.28
N PRO A 37 6.36 8.39 -5.86
CA PRO A 37 7.78 8.16 -5.54
C PRO A 37 8.17 8.54 -4.10
N SER A 38 7.32 9.29 -3.38
CA SER A 38 7.52 9.60 -1.96
C SER A 38 6.95 8.52 -1.02
N THR A 39 6.30 7.50 -1.58
CA THR A 39 5.70 6.39 -0.83
C THR A 39 6.54 5.13 -0.98
N THR A 40 7.08 4.63 0.12
CA THR A 40 7.68 3.29 0.14
C THR A 40 6.56 2.27 0.33
N THR A 41 6.46 1.29 -0.56
CA THR A 41 5.44 0.23 -0.48
C THR A 41 6.08 -1.15 -0.31
N HIS A 42 5.50 -1.98 0.55
CA HIS A 42 5.84 -3.39 0.67
C HIS A 42 4.64 -4.26 0.34
N LYS A 43 4.83 -5.24 -0.56
CA LYS A 43 3.76 -6.11 -1.04
C LYS A 43 3.70 -7.42 -0.26
N PHE A 44 2.48 -7.82 0.09
CA PHE A 44 2.18 -9.08 0.77
C PHE A 44 1.06 -9.82 0.03
N ASN A 45 1.16 -11.15 -0.05
CA ASN A 45 0.10 -11.97 -0.66
C ASN A 45 -0.96 -12.42 0.36
N LYS A 46 -0.67 -12.30 1.67
CA LYS A 46 -1.59 -12.69 2.74
C LYS A 46 -1.85 -11.54 3.70
N TYR A 47 -3.10 -11.40 4.11
CA TYR A 47 -3.51 -10.39 5.09
C TYR A 47 -2.75 -10.53 6.42
N SER A 48 -2.58 -11.75 6.93
CA SER A 48 -1.91 -11.98 8.22
C SER A 48 -0.45 -11.51 8.24
N GLU A 49 0.27 -11.65 7.12
CA GLU A 49 1.66 -11.18 7.00
C GLU A 49 1.69 -9.65 6.95
N ALA A 50 0.78 -9.04 6.19
CA ALA A 50 0.66 -7.59 6.09
C ALA A 50 0.22 -6.94 7.41
N GLU A 51 -0.71 -7.56 8.13
CA GLU A 51 -1.19 -7.10 9.44
C GLU A 51 -0.09 -7.20 10.49
N ASN A 52 0.65 -8.30 10.54
CA ASN A 52 1.79 -8.44 11.44
C ASN A 52 2.87 -7.37 11.14
N ALA A 53 3.17 -7.13 9.86
CA ALA A 53 4.11 -6.09 9.47
C ALA A 53 3.61 -4.71 9.91
N TYR A 54 2.34 -4.37 9.66
CA TYR A 54 1.72 -3.11 10.07
C TYR A 54 1.83 -2.86 11.58
N PHE A 55 1.55 -3.86 12.41
CA PHE A 55 1.65 -3.73 13.88
C PHE A 55 3.08 -3.75 14.41
N SER A 56 4.03 -4.24 13.63
CA SER A 56 5.46 -4.22 13.98
C SER A 56 6.14 -2.90 13.59
N MET A 57 5.46 -2.03 12.84
CA MET A 57 6.00 -0.73 12.47
C MET A 57 6.04 0.19 13.69
N ASP A 58 7.23 0.74 13.94
CA ASP A 58 7.45 1.84 14.86
C ASP A 58 8.20 2.97 14.15
N TYR A 59 8.31 4.12 14.79
CA TYR A 59 8.97 5.27 14.19
C TYR A 59 10.46 4.98 13.92
N GLY A 60 11.13 4.22 14.78
CA GLY A 60 12.54 3.86 14.63
C GLY A 60 12.83 2.98 13.40
N SER A 61 11.86 2.15 13.00
CA SER A 61 11.90 1.29 11.81
C SER A 61 11.74 2.09 10.52
N CYS A 62 11.21 3.31 10.60
CA CYS A 62 11.08 4.23 9.50
C CYS A 62 12.40 4.99 9.28
N LEU A 63 13.44 4.31 8.80
CA LEU A 63 14.77 4.92 8.56
C LEU A 63 14.74 6.15 7.64
N GLN A 64 13.70 6.24 6.82
CA GLN A 64 13.48 7.40 5.96
C GLN A 64 12.87 8.59 6.73
N ALA A 65 12.25 8.43 7.90
CA ALA A 65 11.41 9.41 8.62
C ALA A 65 12.03 10.81 8.78
N GLY A 66 13.36 10.93 8.93
CA GLY A 66 14.05 12.23 8.88
C GLY A 66 13.57 13.27 9.90
N GLY A 67 12.95 12.85 11.01
CA GLY A 67 12.40 13.75 12.03
C GLY A 67 10.97 14.23 11.75
N LYS A 68 10.29 13.70 10.72
CA LYS A 68 8.92 14.05 10.35
C LYS A 68 7.95 12.95 10.73
N ASP A 69 6.72 13.34 11.05
CA ASP A 69 5.60 12.43 11.22
C ASP A 69 5.47 11.50 10.01
N VAL A 70 5.16 10.23 10.27
CA VAL A 70 5.06 9.18 9.25
C VAL A 70 3.65 8.65 9.23
N LYS A 71 3.05 8.61 8.04
CA LYS A 71 1.79 7.93 7.80
C LYS A 71 2.04 6.52 7.29
N ILE A 72 1.38 5.56 7.92
CA ILE A 72 1.42 4.14 7.55
C ILE A 72 0.02 3.69 7.19
N GLU A 73 -0.12 3.06 6.03
CA GLU A 73 -1.40 2.58 5.50
C GLU A 73 -1.27 1.12 5.06
N LEU A 74 -2.18 0.29 5.56
CA LEU A 74 -2.39 -1.06 5.05
C LEU A 74 -3.51 -0.99 4.01
N ILE A 75 -3.17 -1.30 2.76
CA ILE A 75 -4.05 -1.20 1.59
C ILE A 75 -4.30 -2.61 1.04
N HIS A 76 -5.54 -2.96 0.80
CA HIS A 76 -5.93 -4.13 0.05
C HIS A 76 -6.16 -3.76 -1.41
N MET A 77 -5.37 -4.33 -2.31
CA MET A 77 -5.50 -4.18 -3.76
C MET A 77 -6.42 -5.26 -4.27
N ARG A 78 -7.67 -4.90 -4.55
CA ARG A 78 -8.68 -5.82 -5.07
C ARG A 78 -8.96 -5.51 -6.52
N PHE A 79 -8.65 -6.45 -7.42
CA PHE A 79 -8.77 -6.22 -8.88
C PHE A 79 -8.07 -4.93 -9.36
N GLY A 80 -6.93 -4.58 -8.74
CA GLY A 80 -6.19 -3.35 -9.04
C GLY A 80 -6.75 -2.07 -8.42
N VAL A 81 -7.85 -2.15 -7.66
CA VAL A 81 -8.44 -1.02 -6.94
C VAL A 81 -7.93 -1.00 -5.49
N PRO A 82 -7.33 0.12 -5.02
CA PRO A 82 -6.85 0.24 -3.65
C PRO A 82 -8.00 0.48 -2.66
N HIS A 83 -7.99 -0.27 -1.56
CA HIS A 83 -8.90 -0.10 -0.43
C HIS A 83 -8.10 0.01 0.87
N ILE A 84 -8.19 1.14 1.58
CA ILE A 84 -7.54 1.27 2.89
C ILE A 84 -8.23 0.34 3.88
N VAL A 85 -7.44 -0.54 4.50
CA VAL A 85 -7.90 -1.45 5.54
C VAL A 85 -7.62 -0.85 6.92
N ARG A 86 -6.43 -0.28 7.11
CA ARG A 86 -5.99 0.38 8.34
C ARG A 86 -5.04 1.52 8.03
N ASN A 87 -5.00 2.52 8.89
CA ASN A 87 -4.00 3.58 8.85
C ASN A 87 -3.57 3.97 10.27
N GLN A 88 -2.35 4.47 10.40
CA GLN A 88 -1.85 5.08 11.64
C GLN A 88 -0.84 6.18 11.33
N MET A 89 -0.66 7.05 12.31
CA MET A 89 0.35 8.11 12.33
C MET A 89 1.39 7.76 13.38
N LEU A 90 2.66 7.79 12.99
CA LEU A 90 3.79 7.65 13.90
C LEU A 90 4.49 8.99 14.05
N PHE A 91 4.91 9.29 15.29
CA PHE A 91 5.56 10.53 15.67
C PHE A 91 7.00 10.25 16.16
N PRO A 92 7.93 11.22 16.02
CA PRO A 92 9.32 11.08 16.46
C PRO A 92 9.51 10.81 17.96
#